data_AF-A0A0C2DEB1-F1
#
_entry.id   AF-A0A0C2DEB1-F1
#
_cell.length_a   1.000
_cell.length_b   1.000
_cell.length_c   1.000
_cell.angle_alpha   90.00
_cell.angle_beta   90.00
_cell.angle_gamma   90.00
#
_symmetry.space_group_name_H-M   'P 1'
#
loop_
_entity.id
_entity.type
_entity.pdbx_description
1 polymer ?
#
loop_
_entity_poly.entity_id
_entity_poly.type
_entity_poly.pdbx_seq_one_letter_code
_entity_poly.pdbx_strand_id
1 'polypeptide(L)'
;MLNQSSQWKLAGGQRPALRTFACGGNVPGQFYSRHSTFKLANKGRRQTTKSEKSERSEKQKNVVASLLVCRSCFAEECLFQNKREVISIHVGQAGVQIGNACWELYCLEHGIQPDGRMPSDKQTQDDTSFSTFFSETGAGRHVPRAVMVDLEPTVIDEIRTGTYKQLFHPEQLITGKEDAANNYARGHYTIGKEIIDLVLDRVRRLADNCSGLQGFLIFHSFGGGTGSGFTSLLMERLSVDYGKKSKLEFSIYPAPQVSTAVVEPYNSILTTHTTLEHSDCAFMVDNEAIYDICRRNLDVDRPSYTNLNRLISQVVSSITASLRFDGALNVDLTEFQTNLVPYPRIHFPLATYSPVISAEKAYHEALSVSDITNMCFEPANQMVKCDPRHGKYMAVCLLYRGDVVPKDVNASIAAIKTKRSIQFVDWCPTGFKYSSTGAK
;
A
#
# COMPACT_ATOMS: atom_id res chain seq x y z
N MET A 1 24.33 -16.70 25.68
CA MET A 1 23.99 -18.13 25.88
C MET A 1 23.02 -18.54 24.78
N LEU A 2 22.66 -19.83 24.70
CA LEU A 2 21.76 -20.43 23.69
C LEU A 2 20.49 -19.58 23.49
N ASN A 3 20.05 -19.24 22.27
CA ASN A 3 19.77 -20.04 21.06
C ASN A 3 18.47 -20.85 21.16
N GLN A 4 17.39 -20.35 20.54
CA GLN A 4 16.20 -21.12 20.19
C GLN A 4 15.52 -20.50 18.94
N SER A 5 15.50 -21.26 17.86
CA SER A 5 14.70 -21.00 16.65
C SER A 5 14.28 -22.33 16.04
N SER A 6 12.97 -22.53 15.80
CA SER A 6 12.38 -23.53 14.89
C SER A 6 10.87 -23.70 15.14
N GLN A 7 10.19 -24.36 14.18
CA GLN A 7 8.76 -24.70 14.15
C GLN A 7 7.87 -23.47 13.81
N TRP A 8 6.86 -23.56 12.95
CA TRP A 8 6.03 -24.71 12.55
C TRP A 8 5.80 -24.82 11.02
N LYS A 9 5.15 -25.92 10.57
CA LYS A 9 4.66 -26.16 9.19
C LYS A 9 3.26 -26.79 9.24
N LEU A 10 2.40 -26.57 8.23
CA LEU A 10 1.09 -27.22 8.09
C LEU A 10 0.96 -28.11 6.84
N ALA A 11 -0.06 -28.96 6.88
CA ALA A 11 -0.72 -29.66 5.76
C ALA A 11 -2.14 -30.05 6.25
N GLY A 12 -3.19 -30.22 5.43
CA GLY A 12 -3.34 -30.07 3.98
C GLY A 12 -4.48 -31.00 3.49
N GLY A 13 -5.65 -30.46 3.09
CA GLY A 13 -6.85 -31.31 2.86
C GLY A 13 -7.98 -30.76 1.96
N GLN A 14 -8.57 -31.67 1.17
CA GLN A 14 -9.64 -31.53 0.14
C GLN A 14 -11.02 -31.20 0.79
N ARG A 15 -12.02 -30.49 0.21
CA ARG A 15 -12.85 -30.61 -1.04
C ARG A 15 -13.77 -31.85 -1.07
N PRO A 16 -15.00 -31.83 -1.68
CA PRO A 16 -15.74 -30.78 -2.42
C PRO A 16 -17.07 -30.38 -1.65
N ALA A 17 -18.32 -30.15 -2.12
CA ALA A 17 -18.99 -30.16 -3.44
C ALA A 17 -20.38 -29.40 -3.53
N LEU A 18 -20.65 -28.77 -4.68
CA LEU A 18 -21.91 -28.69 -5.50
C LEU A 18 -23.33 -28.20 -5.01
N ARG A 19 -23.94 -27.38 -5.90
CA ARG A 19 -25.40 -27.22 -6.29
C ARG A 19 -26.38 -26.45 -5.36
N THR A 20 -27.44 -25.76 -5.83
CA THR A 20 -27.70 -24.80 -6.95
C THR A 20 -29.18 -24.29 -6.95
N PHE A 21 -29.46 -23.13 -7.58
CA PHE A 21 -30.79 -22.54 -7.95
C PHE A 21 -31.70 -21.98 -6.81
N ALA A 22 -32.70 -21.08 -7.04
CA ALA A 22 -32.81 -19.92 -7.95
C ALA A 22 -34.14 -19.11 -7.75
N CYS A 23 -34.16 -17.86 -8.25
CA CYS A 23 -35.32 -17.06 -8.74
C CYS A 23 -36.37 -16.45 -7.77
N GLY A 24 -36.86 -15.25 -8.16
CA GLY A 24 -38.05 -14.55 -7.64
C GLY A 24 -37.76 -13.44 -6.62
N GLY A 25 -38.30 -12.21 -6.75
CA GLY A 25 -39.05 -11.60 -7.85
C GLY A 25 -39.66 -10.22 -7.51
N ASN A 26 -40.02 -9.45 -8.54
CA ASN A 26 -40.89 -8.26 -8.56
C ASN A 26 -40.50 -6.96 -7.80
N VAL A 27 -40.22 -5.92 -8.60
CA VAL A 27 -40.47 -4.48 -8.34
C VAL A 27 -42.00 -4.21 -8.31
N PRO A 28 -42.52 -3.07 -7.76
CA PRO A 28 -42.59 -1.83 -8.57
C PRO A 28 -42.63 -0.48 -7.80
N GLY A 29 -42.41 0.62 -8.55
CA GLY A 29 -42.83 1.99 -8.18
C GLY A 29 -41.70 2.94 -7.74
N GLN A 30 -41.73 4.24 -8.08
CA GLN A 30 -42.63 4.95 -9.00
C GLN A 30 -41.96 6.19 -9.63
N PHE A 31 -42.57 6.70 -10.70
CA PHE A 31 -42.10 7.80 -11.56
C PHE A 31 -41.88 9.15 -10.84
N TYR A 32 -40.99 9.98 -11.40
CA TYR A 32 -41.45 11.27 -11.96
C TYR A 32 -40.69 11.64 -13.24
N SER A 33 -41.33 12.45 -14.10
CA SER A 33 -40.87 12.75 -15.47
C SER A 33 -40.43 14.21 -15.63
N ARG A 34 -39.45 14.45 -16.52
CA ARG A 34 -39.41 15.66 -17.35
C ARG A 34 -39.16 15.29 -18.81
N HIS A 35 -40.00 15.81 -19.70
CA HIS A 35 -39.88 15.61 -21.15
C HIS A 35 -38.78 16.46 -21.78
N SER A 36 -38.11 15.88 -22.78
CA SER A 36 -37.66 16.61 -23.96
C SER A 36 -38.03 15.81 -25.22
N THR A 37 -39.13 16.18 -25.87
CA THR A 37 -39.58 15.54 -27.11
C THR A 37 -39.11 16.32 -28.32
N PHE A 38 -38.29 15.70 -29.17
CA PHE A 38 -38.19 16.08 -30.58
C PHE A 38 -38.76 14.94 -31.45
N LYS A 39 -39.45 15.30 -32.54
CA LYS A 39 -40.35 14.38 -33.28
C LYS A 39 -40.00 14.34 -34.78
N LEU A 40 -40.04 13.11 -35.31
CA LEU A 40 -40.19 12.71 -36.73
C LEU A 40 -39.26 13.30 -37.80
N ALA A 41 -38.62 12.40 -38.56
CA ALA A 41 -38.61 12.48 -40.01
C ALA A 41 -38.60 11.09 -40.68
N ASN A 42 -39.68 10.82 -41.43
CA ASN A 42 -39.83 9.88 -42.56
C ASN A 42 -39.61 8.35 -42.48
N LYS A 43 -40.34 7.68 -43.38
CA LYS A 43 -40.45 6.23 -43.58
C LYS A 43 -39.42 5.73 -44.60
N GLY A 44 -38.93 4.50 -44.43
CA GLY A 44 -38.18 3.77 -45.46
C GLY A 44 -38.38 2.26 -45.33
N ARG A 45 -39.32 1.68 -46.09
CA ARG A 45 -39.65 0.24 -46.02
C ARG A 45 -38.89 -0.53 -47.10
N ARG A 46 -37.82 -1.22 -46.73
CA ARG A 46 -37.18 -2.27 -47.57
C ARG A 46 -37.00 -3.55 -46.76
N GLN A 47 -37.31 -4.67 -47.40
CA GLN A 47 -36.92 -5.99 -46.94
C GLN A 47 -35.48 -6.24 -47.38
N THR A 48 -34.64 -6.77 -46.50
CA THR A 48 -33.38 -7.43 -46.89
C THR A 48 -33.42 -8.91 -46.51
N THR A 49 -32.61 -9.69 -47.21
CA THR A 49 -32.76 -11.15 -47.32
C THR A 49 -31.95 -11.92 -46.27
N LYS A 50 -32.20 -13.24 -46.16
CA LYS A 50 -31.52 -14.13 -45.19
C LYS A 50 -29.98 -14.18 -45.32
N SER A 51 -29.40 -13.63 -46.38
CA SER A 51 -27.95 -13.59 -46.64
C SER A 51 -27.16 -12.70 -45.67
N GLU A 52 -27.72 -11.57 -45.21
CA GLU A 52 -26.97 -10.61 -44.35
C GLU A 52 -26.68 -11.15 -42.92
N LYS A 53 -27.20 -12.33 -42.56
CA LYS A 53 -26.97 -12.96 -41.26
C LYS A 53 -25.76 -13.91 -41.20
N SER A 54 -25.26 -14.44 -42.32
CA SER A 54 -24.05 -15.28 -42.30
C SER A 54 -22.77 -14.43 -42.18
N GLU A 55 -22.62 -13.39 -43.00
CA GLU A 55 -21.42 -12.53 -42.99
C GLU A 55 -21.16 -11.85 -41.64
N ARG A 56 -22.21 -11.50 -40.88
CA ARG A 56 -22.07 -11.00 -39.51
C ARG A 56 -21.54 -12.05 -38.54
N SER A 57 -21.90 -13.32 -38.71
CA SER A 57 -21.36 -14.44 -37.91
C SER A 57 -19.86 -14.63 -38.18
N GLU A 58 -19.45 -14.61 -39.44
CA GLU A 58 -18.05 -14.76 -39.87
C GLU A 58 -17.16 -13.63 -39.33
N LYS A 59 -17.57 -12.36 -39.54
CA LYS A 59 -16.81 -11.19 -39.08
C LYS A 59 -16.73 -11.13 -37.55
N GLN A 60 -17.77 -11.54 -36.83
CA GLN A 60 -17.77 -11.52 -35.37
C GLN A 60 -16.90 -12.65 -34.76
N LYS A 61 -16.74 -13.78 -35.45
CA LYS A 61 -15.72 -14.80 -35.10
C LYS A 61 -14.30 -14.29 -35.35
N ASN A 62 -14.03 -13.65 -36.49
CA ASN A 62 -12.68 -13.18 -36.83
C ASN A 62 -12.18 -12.07 -35.90
N VAL A 63 -13.06 -11.19 -35.38
CA VAL A 63 -12.68 -10.22 -34.34
C VAL A 63 -12.28 -10.91 -33.03
N VAL A 64 -13.03 -11.93 -32.60
CA VAL A 64 -12.70 -12.70 -31.39
C VAL A 64 -11.40 -13.49 -31.55
N ALA A 65 -11.17 -14.11 -32.71
CA ALA A 65 -9.92 -14.78 -33.03
C ALA A 65 -8.72 -13.81 -33.02
N SER A 66 -8.86 -12.62 -33.61
CA SER A 66 -7.81 -11.59 -33.63
C SER A 66 -7.47 -11.07 -32.21
N LEU A 67 -8.46 -10.93 -31.32
CA LEU A 67 -8.19 -10.61 -29.91
C LEU A 67 -7.50 -11.75 -29.14
N LEU A 68 -7.81 -13.01 -29.46
CA LEU A 68 -7.19 -14.18 -28.83
C LEU A 68 -5.73 -14.36 -29.26
N VAL A 69 -5.42 -14.19 -30.55
CA VAL A 69 -4.03 -14.21 -31.06
C VAL A 69 -3.20 -13.08 -30.46
N CYS A 70 -3.77 -11.88 -30.34
CA CYS A 70 -3.11 -10.75 -29.69
C CYS A 70 -2.80 -11.01 -28.20
N ARG A 71 -3.61 -11.84 -27.51
CA ARG A 71 -3.36 -12.25 -26.11
C ARG A 71 -2.32 -13.36 -25.95
N SER A 72 -2.07 -14.18 -26.98
CA SER A 72 -1.01 -15.20 -26.94
C SER A 72 0.34 -14.64 -27.35
N CYS A 73 0.42 -13.81 -28.40
CA CYS A 73 1.70 -13.23 -28.84
C CYS A 73 2.31 -12.25 -27.82
N PHE A 74 1.48 -11.55 -27.02
CA PHE A 74 1.98 -10.70 -25.92
C PHE A 74 2.44 -11.47 -24.67
N ALA A 75 2.32 -12.81 -24.63
CA ALA A 75 2.65 -13.60 -23.46
C ALA A 75 4.09 -14.15 -23.45
N GLU A 76 4.78 -14.23 -24.60
CA GLU A 76 6.09 -14.89 -24.72
C GLU A 76 7.25 -13.92 -25.02
N GLU A 77 7.01 -12.72 -25.58
CA GLU A 77 8.06 -11.72 -25.88
C GLU A 77 8.07 -10.53 -24.89
N CYS A 78 8.01 -10.80 -23.57
CA CYS A 78 8.40 -9.79 -22.57
C CYS A 78 8.84 -10.36 -21.21
N LEU A 79 9.48 -11.53 -21.18
CA LEU A 79 10.23 -12.02 -20.00
C LEU A 79 11.56 -11.27 -19.78
N PHE A 80 11.54 -9.95 -19.96
CA PHE A 80 12.53 -9.09 -19.33
C PHE A 80 12.24 -9.13 -17.83
N GLN A 81 13.18 -9.69 -17.06
CA GLN A 81 13.19 -9.67 -15.60
C GLN A 81 13.54 -8.25 -15.10
N ASN A 82 12.72 -7.28 -15.51
CA ASN A 82 12.84 -5.87 -15.18
C ASN A 82 12.79 -5.73 -13.66
N LYS A 83 13.91 -5.33 -13.06
CA LYS A 83 13.93 -4.98 -11.64
C LYS A 83 13.03 -3.78 -11.45
N ARG A 84 12.06 -3.94 -10.55
CA ARG A 84 10.95 -3.01 -10.32
C ARG A 84 11.28 -2.13 -9.13
N GLU A 85 12.31 -1.29 -9.27
CA GLU A 85 12.85 -0.59 -8.10
C GLU A 85 11.89 0.49 -7.58
N VAL A 86 11.93 0.70 -6.26
CA VAL A 86 11.08 1.64 -5.53
C VAL A 86 11.98 2.48 -4.64
N ILE A 87 11.71 3.79 -4.59
CA ILE A 87 12.46 4.73 -3.74
C ILE A 87 11.57 5.16 -2.57
N SER A 88 12.01 4.90 -1.34
CA SER A 88 11.30 5.33 -0.13
C SER A 88 11.83 6.68 0.34
N ILE A 89 10.98 7.70 0.40
CA ILE A 89 11.32 9.03 0.90
C ILE A 89 10.61 9.25 2.23
N HIS A 90 11.37 9.61 3.26
CA HIS A 90 10.89 9.77 4.62
C HIS A 90 11.07 11.23 5.03
N VAL A 91 9.97 11.93 5.36
CA VAL A 91 9.96 13.39 5.54
C VAL A 91 9.53 13.78 6.96
N GLY A 92 10.42 14.50 7.65
CA GLY A 92 10.24 14.99 9.01
C GLY A 92 10.29 13.88 10.06
N GLN A 93 10.48 14.27 11.33
CA GLN A 93 10.62 13.39 12.49
C GLN A 93 9.83 12.08 12.40
N ALA A 94 8.52 12.17 12.23
CA ALA A 94 7.64 11.01 12.31
C ALA A 94 7.76 10.09 11.07
N GLY A 95 7.98 10.65 9.87
CA GLY A 95 8.27 9.88 8.66
C GLY A 95 9.62 9.17 8.74
N VAL A 96 10.63 9.85 9.28
CA VAL A 96 12.00 9.32 9.49
C VAL A 96 12.02 8.23 10.58
N GLN A 97 11.32 8.41 11.70
CA GLN A 97 11.24 7.41 12.78
C GLN A 97 10.46 6.16 12.37
N ILE A 98 9.37 6.28 11.62
CA ILE A 98 8.70 5.12 10.99
C ILE A 98 9.62 4.48 9.95
N GLY A 99 10.33 5.27 9.15
CA GLY A 99 11.31 4.77 8.19
C GLY A 99 12.38 3.89 8.84
N ASN A 100 12.98 4.34 9.94
CA ASN A 100 13.95 3.56 10.70
C ASN A 100 13.38 2.20 11.17
N ALA A 101 12.15 2.18 11.71
CA ALA A 101 11.47 0.95 12.11
C ALA A 101 11.10 0.03 10.93
N CYS A 102 10.77 0.59 9.76
CA CYS A 102 10.51 -0.17 8.53
C CYS A 102 11.77 -0.81 7.98
N TRP A 103 12.89 -0.07 7.93
CA TRP A 103 14.16 -0.60 7.45
C TRP A 103 14.80 -1.60 8.43
N GLU A 104 14.62 -1.43 9.75
CA GLU A 104 14.93 -2.48 10.76
C GLU A 104 14.18 -3.79 10.42
N LEU A 105 12.86 -3.72 10.21
CA LEU A 105 12.05 -4.89 9.88
C LEU A 105 12.41 -5.50 8.52
N TYR A 106 12.63 -4.69 7.47
CA TYR A 106 13.05 -5.19 6.16
C TYR A 106 14.41 -5.91 6.25
N CYS A 107 15.37 -5.40 7.03
CA CYS A 107 16.65 -6.08 7.21
C CYS A 107 16.46 -7.45 7.90
N LEU A 108 15.63 -7.53 8.94
CA LEU A 108 15.32 -8.79 9.62
C LEU A 108 14.63 -9.79 8.68
N GLU A 109 13.64 -9.35 7.90
CA GLU A 109 12.88 -10.20 6.98
C GLU A 109 13.73 -10.75 5.82
N HIS A 110 14.62 -9.92 5.25
CA HIS A 110 15.54 -10.35 4.19
C HIS A 110 16.82 -10.99 4.73
N GLY A 111 17.07 -10.96 6.04
CA GLY A 111 18.27 -11.52 6.66
C GLY A 111 19.56 -10.71 6.44
N ILE A 112 19.41 -9.40 6.21
CA ILE A 112 20.52 -8.44 6.04
C ILE A 112 20.96 -7.95 7.43
N GLN A 113 22.27 -7.94 7.69
CA GLN A 113 22.85 -7.46 8.94
C GLN A 113 22.94 -5.92 8.98
N PRO A 114 23.08 -5.27 10.15
CA PRO A 114 23.14 -3.81 10.26
C PRO A 114 24.32 -3.11 9.55
N ASP A 115 25.35 -3.86 9.11
CA ASP A 115 26.43 -3.38 8.25
C ASP A 115 26.08 -3.41 6.74
N GLY A 116 24.92 -3.95 6.39
CA GLY A 116 24.42 -4.16 5.03
C GLY A 116 24.83 -5.50 4.40
N ARG A 117 25.51 -6.40 5.10
CA ARG A 117 25.92 -7.71 4.55
C ARG A 117 24.86 -8.79 4.77
N MET A 118 24.75 -9.71 3.81
CA MET A 118 23.95 -10.93 3.94
C MET A 118 24.87 -12.10 4.35
N PRO A 119 24.50 -12.96 5.32
CA PRO A 119 25.27 -14.16 5.65
C PRO A 119 25.37 -15.13 4.47
N SER A 120 26.52 -15.78 4.30
CA SER A 120 26.79 -16.72 3.19
C SER A 120 25.77 -17.85 3.08
N ASP A 121 25.28 -18.36 4.21
CA ASP A 121 24.35 -19.49 4.28
C ASP A 121 22.95 -19.18 3.70
N LYS A 122 22.68 -17.92 3.33
CA LYS A 122 21.45 -17.48 2.65
C LYS A 122 21.65 -17.05 1.20
N GLN A 123 22.87 -17.06 0.66
CA GLN A 123 23.16 -16.62 -0.72
C GLN A 123 22.67 -17.60 -1.81
N THR A 124 22.08 -18.74 -1.43
CA THR A 124 21.70 -19.86 -2.31
C THR A 124 20.27 -19.81 -2.87
N GLN A 125 19.57 -18.67 -2.83
CA GLN A 125 18.30 -18.47 -3.54
C GLN A 125 18.35 -17.22 -4.43
N ASP A 126 18.01 -17.40 -5.71
CA ASP A 126 17.92 -16.38 -6.78
C ASP A 126 16.75 -15.38 -6.60
N ASP A 127 16.46 -14.97 -5.36
CA ASP A 127 15.42 -14.00 -5.01
C ASP A 127 15.83 -12.57 -5.39
N THR A 128 15.90 -12.32 -6.70
CA THR A 128 16.09 -10.99 -7.27
C THR A 128 15.04 -9.96 -6.81
N SER A 129 13.93 -10.42 -6.22
CA SER A 129 12.81 -9.62 -5.72
C SER A 129 13.16 -8.64 -4.59
N PHE A 130 14.21 -8.86 -3.77
CA PHE A 130 14.61 -7.84 -2.78
C PHE A 130 15.44 -6.68 -3.36
N SER A 131 15.95 -6.82 -4.60
CA SER A 131 16.70 -5.73 -5.28
C SER A 131 15.83 -4.54 -5.71
N THR A 132 14.50 -4.66 -5.53
CA THR A 132 13.52 -3.59 -5.69
C THR A 132 13.69 -2.50 -4.61
N PHE A 133 14.02 -2.87 -3.37
CA PHE A 133 14.20 -1.96 -2.22
C PHE A 133 15.67 -1.73 -1.86
N PHE A 134 16.58 -2.62 -2.22
CA PHE A 134 18.01 -2.50 -1.95
C PHE A 134 18.83 -2.36 -3.24
N SER A 135 19.87 -1.52 -3.22
CA SER A 135 20.94 -1.53 -4.21
C SER A 135 22.12 -2.35 -3.68
N GLU A 136 22.74 -3.14 -4.55
CA GLU A 136 23.94 -3.90 -4.21
C GLU A 136 25.19 -3.09 -4.60
N THR A 137 26.16 -3.05 -3.69
CA THR A 137 27.49 -2.48 -3.94
C THR A 137 28.50 -3.61 -4.16
N GLY A 138 29.51 -3.38 -5.01
CA GLY A 138 30.55 -4.37 -5.34
C GLY A 138 31.41 -4.89 -4.18
N ALA A 139 31.15 -4.47 -2.94
CA ALA A 139 31.69 -5.01 -1.70
C ALA A 139 30.77 -6.04 -1.01
N GLY A 140 29.74 -6.55 -1.72
CA GLY A 140 28.77 -7.52 -1.20
C GLY A 140 27.82 -6.93 -0.15
N ARG A 141 27.53 -5.63 -0.25
CA ARG A 141 26.80 -4.84 0.75
C ARG A 141 25.59 -4.16 0.13
N HIS A 142 24.45 -4.36 0.78
CA HIS A 142 23.13 -3.89 0.40
C HIS A 142 22.84 -2.54 1.06
N VAL A 143 22.47 -1.55 0.26
CA VAL A 143 22.13 -0.20 0.71
C VAL A 143 20.66 0.08 0.38
N PRO A 144 19.84 0.55 1.32
CA PRO A 144 18.45 0.94 1.06
C PRO A 144 18.33 1.95 -0.07
N ARG A 145 17.31 1.80 -0.93
CA ARG A 145 16.86 2.84 -1.87
C ARG A 145 16.00 3.86 -1.12
N ALA A 146 16.59 4.49 -0.11
CA ALA A 146 15.93 5.41 0.81
C ALA A 146 16.48 6.84 0.68
N VAL A 147 15.66 7.82 1.02
CA VAL A 147 16.09 9.19 1.37
C VAL A 147 15.41 9.56 2.68
N MET A 148 16.18 9.98 3.67
CA MET A 148 15.69 10.56 4.93
C MET A 148 15.88 12.07 4.83
N VAL A 149 14.80 12.85 5.01
CA VAL A 149 14.82 14.30 4.94
C VAL A 149 14.18 14.88 6.19
N ASP A 150 14.89 15.76 6.88
CA ASP A 150 14.32 16.61 7.92
C ASP A 150 14.94 18.01 7.89
N LEU A 151 14.19 19.02 8.34
CA LEU A 151 14.67 20.39 8.44
C LEU A 151 15.47 20.64 9.73
N GLU A 152 15.32 19.76 10.73
CA GLU A 152 16.13 19.68 11.94
C GLU A 152 17.08 18.46 11.89
N PRO A 153 18.35 18.56 12.36
CA PRO A 153 19.27 17.43 12.32
C PRO A 153 18.96 16.29 13.30
N THR A 154 18.32 16.59 14.44
CA THR A 154 18.23 15.72 15.63
C THR A 154 17.83 14.28 15.33
N VAL A 155 16.74 14.07 14.59
CA VAL A 155 16.16 12.73 14.34
C VAL A 155 16.99 11.92 13.33
N ILE A 156 17.72 12.60 12.45
CA ILE A 156 18.62 11.94 11.48
C ILE A 156 20.00 11.66 12.13
N ASP A 157 20.42 12.46 13.11
CA ASP A 157 21.60 12.15 13.93
C ASP A 157 21.40 10.92 14.84
N GLU A 158 20.16 10.63 15.28
CA GLU A 158 19.81 9.33 15.89
C GLU A 158 20.10 8.16 14.92
N ILE A 159 19.75 8.29 13.63
CA ILE A 159 20.06 7.27 12.61
C ILE A 159 21.58 7.17 12.35
N ARG A 160 22.29 8.30 12.28
CA ARG A 160 23.75 8.36 12.08
C ARG A 160 24.54 7.79 13.28
N THR A 161 23.94 7.66 14.46
CA THR A 161 24.59 7.13 15.68
C THR A 161 24.13 5.71 16.07
N GLY A 162 22.89 5.34 15.74
CA GLY A 162 22.24 4.08 16.10
C GLY A 162 22.74 2.83 15.37
N THR A 163 22.04 1.71 15.58
CA THR A 163 22.43 0.35 15.13
C THR A 163 22.66 0.27 13.63
N TYR A 164 21.75 0.85 12.83
CA TYR A 164 21.78 0.82 11.37
C TYR A 164 22.52 2.01 10.73
N LYS A 165 23.35 2.74 11.50
CA LYS A 165 24.15 3.87 10.97
C LYS A 165 25.05 3.54 9.79
N GLN A 166 25.44 2.27 9.66
CA GLN A 166 26.23 1.82 8.52
C GLN A 166 25.34 1.51 7.31
N LEU A 167 24.08 1.12 7.47
CA LEU A 167 23.21 0.62 6.41
C LEU A 167 22.96 1.67 5.32
N PHE A 168 22.62 2.90 5.71
CA PHE A 168 22.33 4.01 4.80
C PHE A 168 23.60 4.65 4.24
N HIS A 169 23.52 5.20 3.02
CA HIS A 169 24.58 6.03 2.48
C HIS A 169 24.49 7.45 3.09
N PRO A 170 25.60 8.09 3.54
CA PRO A 170 25.52 9.41 4.19
C PRO A 170 24.85 10.50 3.35
N GLU A 171 24.94 10.43 2.02
CA GLU A 171 24.26 11.37 1.12
C GLU A 171 22.73 11.21 1.07
N GLN A 172 22.18 10.10 1.57
CA GLN A 172 20.72 9.88 1.69
C GLN A 172 20.13 10.50 2.96
N LEU A 173 20.98 10.97 3.89
CA LEU A 173 20.58 11.46 5.22
C LEU A 173 20.66 12.99 5.24
N ILE A 174 19.61 13.64 4.72
CA ILE A 174 19.56 15.07 4.40
C ILE A 174 18.97 15.86 5.56
N THR A 175 19.75 16.77 6.12
CA THR A 175 19.40 17.56 7.31
C THR A 175 19.50 19.06 7.03
N GLY A 176 18.43 19.79 7.34
CA GLY A 176 18.43 21.26 7.41
C GLY A 176 19.15 21.81 8.65
N LYS A 177 18.87 23.09 8.97
CA LYS A 177 19.41 23.81 10.13
C LYS A 177 18.35 24.46 11.02
N GLU A 178 17.10 24.54 10.56
CA GLU A 178 16.02 25.30 11.19
C GLU A 178 14.69 24.59 10.86
N ASP A 179 13.93 24.16 11.86
CA ASP A 179 12.67 23.43 11.62
C ASP A 179 11.56 24.31 11.02
N ALA A 180 10.54 23.70 10.41
CA ALA A 180 9.30 24.37 10.04
C ALA A 180 8.51 24.95 11.24
N ALA A 181 8.88 24.66 12.49
CA ALA A 181 8.23 25.09 13.73
C ALA A 181 6.72 24.77 13.76
N ASN A 182 6.37 23.55 13.35
CA ASN A 182 5.00 23.08 13.16
C ASN A 182 4.11 24.00 12.29
N ASN A 183 4.69 24.71 11.31
CA ASN A 183 3.96 25.57 10.37
C ASN A 183 4.16 25.10 8.92
N TYR A 184 3.08 24.63 8.28
CA TYR A 184 3.04 24.24 6.86
C TYR A 184 3.73 25.28 5.95
N ALA A 185 3.47 26.57 6.16
CA ALA A 185 3.98 27.62 5.29
C ALA A 185 5.50 27.79 5.38
N ARG A 186 6.13 27.47 6.52
CA ARG A 186 7.59 27.41 6.64
C ARG A 186 8.18 26.19 5.91
N GLY A 187 7.56 25.03 6.09
CA GLY A 187 7.94 23.79 5.40
C GLY A 187 7.76 23.85 3.87
N HIS A 188 6.79 24.63 3.38
CA HIS A 188 6.45 24.69 1.95
C HIS A 188 7.00 25.95 1.23
N TYR A 189 6.88 27.15 1.82
CA TYR A 189 7.16 28.40 1.11
C TYR A 189 8.51 29.06 1.43
N THR A 190 9.11 28.80 2.60
CA THR A 190 10.40 29.39 2.99
C THR A 190 11.49 28.33 3.10
N ILE A 191 11.71 27.73 4.27
CA ILE A 191 12.85 26.84 4.56
C ILE A 191 12.89 25.64 3.60
N GLY A 192 11.72 25.08 3.27
CA GLY A 192 11.64 23.96 2.32
C GLY A 192 12.21 24.26 0.94
N LYS A 193 12.15 25.52 0.47
CA LYS A 193 12.72 25.90 -0.83
C LYS A 193 14.25 25.98 -0.83
N GLU A 194 14.88 26.10 0.34
CA GLU A 194 16.34 26.11 0.44
C GLU A 194 16.93 24.69 0.36
N ILE A 195 16.14 23.66 0.69
CA ILE A 195 16.59 22.26 0.72
C ILE A 195 16.02 21.39 -0.42
N ILE A 196 14.92 21.82 -1.08
CA ILE A 196 14.23 21.00 -2.10
C ILE A 196 15.14 20.58 -3.25
N ASP A 197 15.96 21.49 -3.78
CA ASP A 197 16.84 21.19 -4.92
C ASP A 197 17.93 20.17 -4.56
N LEU A 198 18.43 20.21 -3.31
CA LEU A 198 19.34 19.18 -2.78
C LEU A 198 18.64 17.82 -2.66
N VAL A 199 17.41 17.79 -2.15
CA VAL A 199 16.61 16.56 -2.03
C VAL A 199 16.33 15.96 -3.40
N LEU A 200 15.93 16.78 -4.38
CA LEU A 200 15.69 16.34 -5.76
C LEU A 200 16.95 15.79 -6.42
N ASP A 201 18.13 16.40 -6.23
CA ASP A 201 19.40 15.83 -6.72
C ASP A 201 19.69 14.45 -6.10
N ARG A 202 19.44 14.26 -4.79
CA ARG A 202 19.65 12.95 -4.15
C ARG A 202 18.65 11.90 -4.63
N VAL A 203 17.37 12.26 -4.77
CA VAL A 203 16.34 11.37 -5.34
C VAL A 203 16.69 11.02 -6.79
N ARG A 204 17.15 12.00 -7.58
CA ARG A 204 17.59 11.79 -8.96
C ARG A 204 18.75 10.82 -9.07
N ARG A 205 19.81 10.98 -8.26
CA ARG A 205 20.93 10.02 -8.20
C ARG A 205 20.47 8.60 -7.86
N LEU A 206 19.41 8.42 -7.05
CA LEU A 206 18.84 7.10 -6.78
C LEU A 206 18.01 6.59 -7.97
N ALA A 207 17.26 7.44 -8.65
CA ALA A 207 16.51 7.10 -9.85
C ALA A 207 17.42 6.72 -11.03
N ASP A 208 18.54 7.43 -11.22
CA ASP A 208 19.57 7.12 -12.22
C ASP A 208 20.30 5.79 -11.90
N ASN A 209 20.27 5.35 -10.63
CA ASN A 209 20.75 4.03 -10.18
C ASN A 209 19.65 2.94 -10.16
N CYS A 210 18.50 3.17 -10.82
CA CYS A 210 17.42 2.20 -11.01
C CYS A 210 17.28 1.84 -12.49
N SER A 211 17.15 0.55 -12.80
CA SER A 211 16.95 0.06 -14.16
C SER A 211 15.50 0.17 -14.66
N GLY A 212 14.54 0.20 -13.73
CA GLY A 212 13.10 0.12 -13.98
C GLY A 212 12.26 0.72 -12.85
N LEU A 213 12.67 1.88 -12.30
CA LEU A 213 11.96 2.60 -11.23
C LEU A 213 10.43 2.60 -11.45
N GLN A 214 9.66 2.04 -10.53
CA GLN A 214 8.20 2.09 -10.57
C GLN A 214 7.67 3.43 -10.06
N GLY A 215 8.21 3.90 -8.94
CA GLY A 215 7.59 4.96 -8.17
C GLY A 215 8.23 5.21 -6.80
N PHE A 216 7.54 6.03 -6.02
CA PHE A 216 7.98 6.53 -4.73
C PHE A 216 7.02 6.11 -3.61
N LEU A 217 7.56 5.72 -2.46
CA LEU A 217 6.81 5.54 -1.21
C LEU A 217 7.17 6.69 -0.26
N ILE A 218 6.18 7.48 0.15
CA ILE A 218 6.41 8.76 0.83
C ILE A 218 5.83 8.71 2.24
N PHE A 219 6.70 8.75 3.25
CA PHE A 219 6.35 8.59 4.66
C PHE A 219 6.41 9.94 5.37
N HIS A 220 5.30 10.41 5.92
CA HIS A 220 5.21 11.76 6.50
C HIS A 220 4.08 11.88 7.53
N SER A 221 4.02 12.99 8.27
CA SER A 221 2.87 13.36 9.11
C SER A 221 2.08 14.53 8.53
N PHE A 222 0.76 14.46 8.63
CA PHE A 222 -0.12 15.60 8.31
C PHE A 222 -0.02 16.72 9.34
N GLY A 223 0.29 16.40 10.60
CA GLY A 223 0.38 17.37 11.68
C GLY A 223 1.66 18.22 11.70
N GLY A 224 2.82 17.64 11.35
CA GLY A 224 4.12 18.31 11.49
C GLY A 224 4.37 19.35 10.40
N GLY A 225 5.09 20.42 10.72
CA GLY A 225 5.36 21.51 9.76
C GLY A 225 6.19 21.04 8.55
N THR A 226 7.23 20.25 8.80
CA THR A 226 8.06 19.61 7.78
C THR A 226 7.29 18.49 7.07
N GLY A 227 6.66 17.59 7.83
CA GLY A 227 5.88 16.47 7.29
C GLY A 227 4.71 16.87 6.39
N SER A 228 4.09 18.02 6.62
CA SER A 228 3.01 18.54 5.77
C SER A 228 3.54 19.46 4.65
N GLY A 229 4.26 20.53 5.01
CA GLY A 229 4.67 21.57 4.06
C GLY A 229 5.71 21.09 3.06
N PHE A 230 6.78 20.44 3.53
CA PHE A 230 7.86 19.98 2.66
C PHE A 230 7.44 18.81 1.78
N THR A 231 6.68 17.85 2.32
CA THR A 231 6.11 16.75 1.51
C THR A 231 5.24 17.26 0.37
N SER A 232 4.44 18.30 0.61
CA SER A 232 3.60 18.91 -0.44
C SER A 232 4.44 19.55 -1.54
N LEU A 233 5.47 20.33 -1.17
CA LEU A 233 6.43 20.91 -2.12
C LEU A 233 7.18 19.83 -2.92
N LEU A 234 7.56 18.74 -2.26
CA LEU A 234 8.22 17.59 -2.89
C LEU A 234 7.28 16.86 -3.86
N MET A 235 6.01 16.67 -3.50
CA MET A 235 5.01 16.00 -4.34
C MET A 235 4.69 16.78 -5.63
N GLU A 236 4.62 18.11 -5.56
CA GLU A 236 4.54 18.98 -6.75
C GLU A 236 5.74 18.74 -7.68
N ARG A 237 6.97 18.74 -7.14
CA ARG A 237 8.21 18.59 -7.92
C ARG A 237 8.37 17.20 -8.51
N LEU A 238 8.12 16.15 -7.73
CA LEU A 238 8.14 14.76 -8.22
C LEU A 238 7.06 14.52 -9.29
N SER A 239 5.96 15.27 -9.26
CA SER A 239 4.93 15.18 -10.32
C SER A 239 5.35 15.89 -11.61
N VAL A 240 6.19 16.93 -11.54
CA VAL A 240 6.82 17.56 -12.71
C VAL A 240 7.91 16.66 -13.30
N ASP A 241 8.87 16.22 -12.49
CA ASP A 241 10.05 15.49 -12.97
C ASP A 241 9.73 14.02 -13.32
N TYR A 242 8.82 13.39 -12.57
CA TYR A 242 8.49 11.97 -12.66
C TYR A 242 6.98 11.71 -12.84
N GLY A 243 6.26 12.58 -13.56
CA GLY A 243 4.79 12.52 -13.71
C GLY A 243 4.18 11.21 -14.27
N LYS A 244 4.99 10.27 -14.77
CA LYS A 244 4.55 8.91 -15.17
C LYS A 244 4.81 7.81 -14.12
N LYS A 245 5.38 8.14 -12.96
CA LYS A 245 5.74 7.20 -11.89
C LYS A 245 4.74 7.29 -10.74
N SER A 246 4.34 6.15 -10.20
CA SER A 246 3.34 6.12 -9.12
C SER A 246 3.92 6.71 -7.82
N LYS A 247 3.13 7.49 -7.09
CA LYS A 247 3.50 8.10 -5.80
C LYS A 247 2.48 7.64 -4.76
N LEU A 248 2.94 6.85 -3.79
CA LEU A 248 2.08 6.33 -2.72
C LEU A 248 2.51 6.94 -1.39
N GLU A 249 1.55 7.43 -0.61
CA GLU A 249 1.80 8.06 0.67
C GLU A 249 1.46 7.11 1.84
N PHE A 250 2.24 7.22 2.91
CA PHE A 250 1.94 6.70 4.24
C PHE A 250 1.85 7.89 5.19
N SER A 251 0.62 8.35 5.41
CA SER A 251 0.32 9.65 6.03
C SER A 251 -0.16 9.47 7.45
N ILE A 252 0.64 9.92 8.42
CA ILE A 252 0.27 9.87 9.84
C ILE A 252 -0.76 10.96 10.11
N TYR A 253 -1.96 10.55 10.50
CA TYR A 253 -3.07 11.43 10.86
C TYR A 253 -2.95 11.84 12.35
N PRO A 254 -3.11 13.14 12.69
CA PRO A 254 -2.93 13.62 14.06
C PRO A 254 -4.07 13.18 14.99
N ALA A 255 -3.70 12.83 16.23
CA ALA A 255 -4.62 12.37 17.27
C ALA A 255 -4.52 13.30 18.50
N PRO A 256 -5.61 13.89 19.03
CA PRO A 256 -5.55 14.89 20.10
C PRO A 256 -4.83 14.46 21.39
N GLN A 257 -4.69 13.16 21.64
CA GLN A 257 -4.06 12.56 22.82
C GLN A 257 -2.53 12.40 22.66
N VAL A 258 -2.04 12.49 21.43
CA VAL A 258 -0.62 12.31 21.03
C VAL A 258 -0.06 13.58 20.36
N SER A 259 -0.96 14.48 19.93
CA SER A 259 -0.71 15.80 19.35
C SER A 259 0.25 16.64 20.18
N THR A 260 1.13 17.37 19.49
CA THR A 260 2.10 18.30 20.09
C THR A 260 1.85 19.76 19.72
N ALA A 261 1.08 20.01 18.66
CA ALA A 261 0.79 21.36 18.18
C ALA A 261 -0.70 21.57 17.88
N VAL A 262 -1.26 22.64 18.46
CA VAL A 262 -2.67 23.07 18.27
C VAL A 262 -3.00 23.39 16.81
N VAL A 263 -1.99 23.61 15.96
CA VAL A 263 -2.12 23.92 14.53
C VAL A 263 -2.09 22.70 13.60
N GLU A 264 -1.95 21.48 14.13
CA GLU A 264 -1.97 20.24 13.35
C GLU A 264 -3.20 20.12 12.40
N PRO A 265 -4.42 20.57 12.76
CA PRO A 265 -5.55 20.58 11.83
C PRO A 265 -5.36 21.49 10.61
N TYR A 266 -4.72 22.66 10.76
CA TYR A 266 -4.42 23.55 9.64
C TYR A 266 -3.41 22.90 8.70
N ASN A 267 -2.31 22.36 9.25
CA ASN A 267 -1.28 21.67 8.49
C ASN A 267 -1.87 20.49 7.70
N SER A 268 -2.75 19.72 8.34
CA SER A 268 -3.42 18.54 7.75
C SER A 268 -4.30 18.90 6.55
N ILE A 269 -5.14 19.94 6.67
CA ILE A 269 -5.99 20.38 5.56
C ILE A 269 -5.16 21.00 4.43
N LEU A 270 -4.11 21.76 4.75
CA LEU A 270 -3.24 22.37 3.74
C LEU A 270 -2.48 21.33 2.91
N THR A 271 -1.87 20.32 3.54
CA THR A 271 -1.18 19.25 2.80
C THR A 271 -2.15 18.33 2.05
N THR A 272 -3.29 17.97 2.66
CA THR A 272 -4.31 17.17 1.95
C THR A 272 -4.86 17.90 0.73
N HIS A 273 -4.91 19.25 0.74
CA HIS A 273 -5.34 20.01 -0.44
C HIS A 273 -4.32 19.92 -1.58
N THR A 274 -3.02 20.09 -1.30
CA THR A 274 -1.96 20.18 -2.31
C THR A 274 -1.47 18.82 -2.79
N THR A 275 -1.44 17.76 -1.96
CA THR A 275 -1.05 16.42 -2.42
C THR A 275 -2.15 15.67 -3.16
N LEU A 276 -3.43 16.09 -3.07
CA LEU A 276 -4.58 15.38 -3.68
C LEU A 276 -4.49 15.18 -5.20
N GLU A 277 -3.83 16.10 -5.92
CA GLU A 277 -3.63 16.01 -7.38
C GLU A 277 -2.28 15.38 -7.76
N HIS A 278 -1.50 14.96 -6.77
CA HIS A 278 -0.15 14.42 -6.90
C HIS A 278 0.00 13.02 -6.29
N SER A 279 -0.93 12.57 -5.46
CA SER A 279 -0.93 11.23 -4.85
C SER A 279 -1.75 10.23 -5.67
N ASP A 280 -1.19 9.05 -5.92
CA ASP A 280 -1.88 7.96 -6.62
C ASP A 280 -2.66 7.06 -5.65
N CYS A 281 -2.20 6.94 -4.40
CA CYS A 281 -2.82 6.18 -3.30
C CYS A 281 -2.18 6.56 -1.95
N ALA A 282 -3.00 6.94 -0.95
CA ALA A 282 -2.52 7.41 0.34
C ALA A 282 -3.09 6.57 1.51
N PHE A 283 -2.23 5.76 2.13
CA PHE A 283 -2.57 5.01 3.33
C PHE A 283 -2.53 5.92 4.54
N MET A 284 -3.70 6.31 5.04
CA MET A 284 -3.82 7.08 6.29
C MET A 284 -3.60 6.18 7.51
N VAL A 285 -2.88 6.72 8.50
CA VAL A 285 -2.39 6.00 9.67
C VAL A 285 -2.68 6.83 10.92
N ASP A 286 -3.75 6.48 11.65
CA ASP A 286 -4.28 7.25 12.79
C ASP A 286 -3.61 6.86 14.10
N ASN A 287 -2.94 7.83 14.73
CA ASN A 287 -2.28 7.64 16.02
C ASN A 287 -3.25 7.24 17.15
N GLU A 288 -4.53 7.66 17.13
CA GLU A 288 -5.50 7.27 18.16
C GLU A 288 -5.87 5.79 18.03
N ALA A 289 -6.15 5.34 16.80
CA ALA A 289 -6.49 3.95 16.52
C ALA A 289 -5.35 2.99 16.88
N ILE A 290 -4.10 3.36 16.57
CA ILE A 290 -2.91 2.55 16.87
C ILE A 290 -2.62 2.54 18.38
N TYR A 291 -2.80 3.67 19.06
CA TYR A 291 -2.68 3.74 20.53
C TYR A 291 -3.72 2.84 21.21
N ASP A 292 -4.98 2.86 20.74
CA ASP A 292 -6.05 1.98 21.20
C ASP A 292 -5.73 0.49 20.93
N ILE A 293 -5.13 0.14 19.78
CA ILE A 293 -4.72 -1.24 19.47
C ILE A 293 -3.56 -1.69 20.37
N CYS A 294 -2.49 -0.89 20.48
CA CYS A 294 -1.35 -1.19 21.36
C CYS A 294 -1.79 -1.40 22.82
N ARG A 295 -2.74 -0.60 23.30
CA ARG A 295 -3.24 -0.71 24.68
C ARG A 295 -4.15 -1.92 24.91
N ARG A 296 -4.96 -2.33 23.93
CA ARG A 296 -5.93 -3.44 24.06
C ARG A 296 -5.38 -4.81 23.68
N ASN A 297 -4.48 -4.88 22.69
CA ASN A 297 -4.03 -6.13 22.08
C ASN A 297 -2.61 -6.53 22.50
N LEU A 298 -1.77 -5.55 22.87
CA LEU A 298 -0.38 -5.77 23.34
C LEU A 298 -0.22 -5.53 24.85
N ASP A 299 -1.32 -5.24 25.55
CA ASP A 299 -1.38 -5.00 27.00
C ASP A 299 -0.48 -3.85 27.51
N VAL A 300 -0.16 -2.87 26.63
CA VAL A 300 0.72 -1.74 26.97
C VAL A 300 -0.09 -0.56 27.50
N ASP A 301 -0.01 -0.28 28.81
CA ASP A 301 -0.75 0.82 29.46
C ASP A 301 -0.53 2.21 28.86
N ARG A 302 0.72 2.51 28.45
CA ARG A 302 1.14 3.78 27.84
C ARG A 302 2.06 3.53 26.64
N PRO A 303 1.50 3.27 25.45
CA PRO A 303 2.28 3.10 24.22
C PRO A 303 3.18 4.30 23.94
N SER A 304 4.48 4.05 23.73
CA SER A 304 5.44 5.04 23.24
C SER A 304 5.45 5.10 21.72
N TYR A 305 6.05 6.15 21.13
CA TYR A 305 6.31 6.21 19.68
C TYR A 305 7.06 4.96 19.16
N THR A 306 7.95 4.36 19.94
CA THR A 306 8.62 3.10 19.58
C THR A 306 7.67 1.92 19.48
N ASN A 307 6.58 1.88 20.26
CA ASN A 307 5.53 0.87 20.15
C ASN A 307 4.64 1.15 18.92
N LEU A 308 4.21 2.41 18.74
CA LEU A 308 3.38 2.83 17.61
C LEU A 308 4.11 2.55 16.28
N ASN A 309 5.35 3.01 16.14
CA ASN A 309 6.15 2.88 14.91
C ASN A 309 6.47 1.43 14.55
N ARG A 310 6.58 0.52 15.54
CA ARG A 310 6.75 -0.92 15.30
C ARG A 310 5.45 -1.61 14.84
N LEU A 311 4.30 -1.21 15.37
CA LEU A 311 3.03 -1.68 14.83
C LEU A 311 2.80 -1.13 13.41
N ILE A 312 3.10 0.15 13.17
CA ILE A 312 3.04 0.74 11.82
C ILE A 312 4.01 0.04 10.86
N SER A 313 5.25 -0.22 11.24
CA SER A 313 6.22 -0.89 10.36
C SER A 313 5.78 -2.30 9.99
N GLN A 314 5.10 -3.02 10.88
CA GLN A 314 4.48 -4.30 10.57
C GLN A 314 3.36 -4.18 9.51
N VAL A 315 2.50 -3.16 9.60
CA VAL A 315 1.44 -2.91 8.60
C VAL A 315 2.03 -2.46 7.26
N VAL A 316 2.96 -1.50 7.28
CA VAL A 316 3.72 -1.07 6.09
C VAL A 316 4.40 -2.26 5.44
N SER A 317 5.04 -3.14 6.23
CA SER A 317 5.66 -4.36 5.74
C SER A 317 4.66 -5.30 5.06
N SER A 318 3.46 -5.48 5.63
CA SER A 318 2.42 -6.33 5.02
C SER A 318 1.89 -5.77 3.69
N ILE A 319 1.86 -4.45 3.54
CA ILE A 319 1.49 -3.76 2.29
C ILE A 319 2.61 -3.91 1.26
N THR A 320 3.86 -3.59 1.64
CA THR A 320 5.03 -3.64 0.73
C THR A 320 5.56 -5.04 0.46
N ALA A 321 5.10 -6.09 1.18
CA ALA A 321 5.54 -7.47 0.98
C ALA A 321 5.37 -7.92 -0.48
N SER A 322 4.29 -7.50 -1.13
CA SER A 322 3.99 -7.78 -2.56
C SER A 322 4.98 -7.17 -3.56
N LEU A 323 5.85 -6.25 -3.12
CA LEU A 323 6.90 -5.60 -3.91
C LEU A 323 8.31 -6.13 -3.56
N ARG A 324 8.42 -6.94 -2.50
CA ARG A 324 9.69 -7.40 -1.89
C ARG A 324 9.86 -8.92 -1.92
N PHE A 325 8.78 -9.66 -2.10
CA PHE A 325 8.74 -11.11 -2.20
C PHE A 325 7.84 -11.51 -3.36
N ASP A 326 8.20 -12.58 -4.06
CA ASP A 326 7.35 -13.17 -5.09
C ASP A 326 6.16 -13.90 -4.44
N GLY A 327 4.96 -13.63 -4.97
CA GLY A 327 3.70 -14.22 -4.57
C GLY A 327 2.88 -14.69 -5.77
N ALA A 328 1.73 -15.31 -5.50
CA ALA A 328 0.83 -15.78 -6.57
C ALA A 328 0.16 -14.63 -7.36
N LEU A 329 0.31 -13.38 -6.89
CA LEU A 329 -0.15 -12.15 -7.52
C LEU A 329 0.76 -11.00 -7.05
N ASN A 330 1.77 -10.68 -7.87
CA ASN A 330 2.77 -9.63 -7.62
C ASN A 330 2.16 -8.25 -7.89
N VAL A 331 1.61 -7.62 -6.84
CA VAL A 331 0.92 -6.33 -6.91
C VAL A 331 1.92 -5.19 -7.06
N ASP A 332 2.13 -4.71 -8.28
CA ASP A 332 2.89 -3.49 -8.56
C ASP A 332 2.26 -2.23 -7.93
N LEU A 333 3.04 -1.14 -7.80
CA LEU A 333 2.51 0.17 -7.40
C LEU A 333 1.31 0.64 -8.26
N THR A 334 1.35 0.37 -9.57
CA THR A 334 0.21 0.64 -10.48
C THR A 334 -0.96 -0.32 -10.25
N GLU A 335 -0.70 -1.56 -9.80
CA GLU A 335 -1.78 -2.47 -9.40
C GLU A 335 -2.49 -1.98 -8.14
N PHE A 336 -1.80 -1.43 -7.14
CA PHE A 336 -2.47 -0.81 -5.97
C PHE A 336 -3.51 0.24 -6.39
N GLN A 337 -3.16 1.11 -7.34
CA GLN A 337 -4.08 2.09 -7.91
C GLN A 337 -5.29 1.42 -8.59
N THR A 338 -5.06 0.51 -9.56
CA THR A 338 -6.15 -0.18 -10.28
C THR A 338 -6.96 -1.17 -9.42
N ASN A 339 -6.44 -1.57 -8.26
CA ASN A 339 -7.10 -2.48 -7.32
C ASN A 339 -7.91 -1.75 -6.24
N LEU A 340 -7.48 -0.57 -5.78
CA LEU A 340 -8.08 0.14 -4.64
C LEU A 340 -8.70 1.51 -5.00
N VAL A 341 -8.29 2.15 -6.10
CA VAL A 341 -8.60 3.55 -6.43
C VAL A 341 -9.50 3.64 -7.67
N PRO A 342 -10.83 3.52 -7.52
CA PRO A 342 -11.78 3.59 -8.64
C PRO A 342 -11.98 5.01 -9.18
N TYR A 343 -11.68 6.02 -8.37
CA TYR A 343 -11.76 7.44 -8.72
C TYR A 343 -10.50 8.14 -8.19
N PRO A 344 -9.75 8.91 -9.02
CA PRO A 344 -8.45 9.48 -8.60
C PRO A 344 -8.48 10.36 -7.35
N ARG A 345 -9.62 10.98 -7.00
CA ARG A 345 -9.78 11.80 -5.79
C ARG A 345 -10.24 11.01 -4.55
N ILE A 346 -10.49 9.71 -4.68
CA ILE A 346 -10.89 8.81 -3.59
C ILE A 346 -9.82 7.71 -3.49
N HIS A 347 -8.60 8.15 -3.19
CA HIS A 347 -7.39 7.31 -3.19
C HIS A 347 -6.91 6.94 -1.78
N PHE A 348 -7.80 7.02 -0.79
CA PHE A 348 -7.50 6.79 0.64
C PHE A 348 -8.04 5.43 1.11
N PRO A 349 -7.34 4.30 0.88
CA PRO A 349 -7.77 3.00 1.37
C PRO A 349 -7.65 2.90 2.90
N LEU A 350 -8.68 2.34 3.53
CA LEU A 350 -8.63 1.94 4.94
C LEU A 350 -7.77 0.69 5.10
N ALA A 351 -6.70 0.79 5.88
CA ALA A 351 -5.90 -0.37 6.29
C ALA A 351 -6.48 -1.00 7.59
N THR A 352 -6.52 -2.33 7.63
CA THR A 352 -6.79 -3.14 8.83
C THR A 352 -5.72 -4.20 8.91
N TYR A 353 -5.16 -4.45 10.09
CA TYR A 353 -4.14 -5.49 10.28
C TYR A 353 -4.57 -6.51 11.33
N SER A 354 -4.35 -7.79 11.05
CA SER A 354 -4.70 -8.89 11.93
C SER A 354 -3.79 -10.10 11.65
N PRO A 355 -3.34 -10.84 12.69
CA PRO A 355 -3.63 -10.62 14.11
C PRO A 355 -2.61 -9.67 14.78
N VAL A 356 -3.07 -8.96 15.82
CA VAL A 356 -2.21 -8.24 16.78
C VAL A 356 -2.39 -8.92 18.13
N ILE A 357 -1.33 -9.55 18.64
CA ILE A 357 -1.31 -10.37 19.86
C ILE A 357 -0.03 -10.05 20.64
N SER A 358 -0.12 -9.94 21.98
CA SER A 358 1.05 -9.81 22.86
C SER A 358 1.97 -11.04 22.78
N ALA A 359 3.29 -10.84 22.90
CA ALA A 359 4.29 -11.91 22.84
C ALA A 359 4.08 -13.02 23.89
N GLU A 360 3.44 -12.70 25.01
CA GLU A 360 3.09 -13.66 26.08
C GLU A 360 1.93 -14.59 25.66
N LYS A 361 0.97 -14.07 24.88
CA LYS A 361 -0.22 -14.81 24.43
C LYS A 361 0.03 -15.62 23.16
N ALA A 362 1.04 -15.24 22.37
CA ALA A 362 1.37 -15.84 21.07
C ALA A 362 1.66 -17.36 21.10
N TYR A 363 2.06 -17.93 22.24
CA TYR A 363 2.27 -19.38 22.40
C TYR A 363 1.00 -20.18 22.69
N HIS A 364 -0.13 -19.51 22.96
CA HIS A 364 -1.37 -20.14 23.42
C HIS A 364 -2.53 -20.03 22.44
N GLU A 365 -2.46 -19.14 21.46
CA GLU A 365 -3.55 -18.87 20.49
C GLU A 365 -3.13 -19.20 19.05
N ALA A 366 -3.67 -20.29 18.50
CA ALA A 366 -3.57 -20.63 17.08
C ALA A 366 -4.82 -20.17 16.33
N LEU A 367 -4.75 -19.00 15.69
CA LEU A 367 -5.87 -18.44 14.91
C LEU A 367 -5.95 -19.06 13.51
N SER A 368 -7.16 -19.39 13.05
CA SER A 368 -7.35 -19.88 11.68
C SER A 368 -7.42 -18.74 10.66
N VAL A 369 -7.31 -19.09 9.37
CA VAL A 369 -7.54 -18.17 8.25
C VAL A 369 -8.91 -17.48 8.35
N SER A 370 -9.94 -18.18 8.85
CA SER A 370 -11.26 -17.60 9.09
C SER A 370 -11.21 -16.53 10.18
N ASP A 371 -10.51 -16.77 11.28
CA ASP A 371 -10.54 -15.88 12.45
C ASP A 371 -9.81 -14.58 12.16
N ILE A 372 -8.60 -14.64 11.56
CA ILE A 372 -7.88 -13.44 11.14
C ILE A 372 -8.69 -12.65 10.09
N THR A 373 -9.37 -13.33 9.17
CA THR A 373 -10.23 -12.68 8.15
C THR A 373 -11.46 -12.03 8.81
N ASN A 374 -12.05 -12.64 9.83
CA ASN A 374 -13.15 -12.04 10.59
C ASN A 374 -12.69 -10.79 11.36
N MET A 375 -11.53 -10.86 12.02
CA MET A 375 -10.92 -9.75 12.75
C MET A 375 -10.60 -8.54 11.84
N CYS A 376 -10.29 -8.76 10.55
CA CYS A 376 -10.10 -7.68 9.57
C CYS A 376 -11.37 -6.85 9.26
N PHE A 377 -12.55 -7.26 9.72
CA PHE A 377 -13.81 -6.50 9.59
C PHE A 377 -14.36 -5.96 10.92
N GLU A 378 -13.61 -6.12 12.01
CA GLU A 378 -13.95 -5.46 13.28
C GLU A 378 -13.25 -4.08 13.38
N PRO A 379 -13.99 -3.00 13.74
CA PRO A 379 -13.41 -1.66 13.94
C PRO A 379 -12.24 -1.62 14.92
N ALA A 380 -12.19 -2.58 15.84
CA ALA A 380 -11.15 -2.74 16.86
C ALA A 380 -9.71 -2.90 16.32
N ASN A 381 -9.52 -3.26 15.03
CA ASN A 381 -8.22 -3.56 14.42
C ASN A 381 -7.86 -2.60 13.24
N GLN A 382 -8.66 -1.57 13.02
CA GLN A 382 -8.51 -0.63 11.90
C GLN A 382 -7.44 0.42 12.20
N MET A 383 -6.68 0.82 11.17
CA MET A 383 -5.61 1.82 11.27
C MET A 383 -6.12 3.27 11.18
N VAL A 384 -7.44 3.47 11.03
CA VAL A 384 -8.11 4.78 11.08
C VAL A 384 -9.44 4.62 11.82
N LYS A 385 -9.72 5.49 12.80
CA LYS A 385 -10.89 5.40 13.67
C LYS A 385 -12.19 5.81 12.95
N CYS A 386 -12.80 4.84 12.28
CA CYS A 386 -14.08 5.00 11.57
C CYS A 386 -15.02 3.80 11.82
N ASP A 387 -16.27 3.88 11.33
CA ASP A 387 -17.17 2.72 11.30
C ASP A 387 -17.64 2.42 9.87
N PRO A 388 -17.01 1.46 9.17
CA PRO A 388 -17.41 1.05 7.82
C PRO A 388 -18.84 0.49 7.71
N ARG A 389 -19.52 0.17 8.83
CA ARG A 389 -20.92 -0.31 8.82
C ARG A 389 -21.90 0.79 8.38
N HIS A 390 -21.48 2.06 8.47
CA HIS A 390 -22.21 3.22 7.96
C HIS A 390 -21.79 3.62 6.53
N GLY A 391 -20.83 2.92 5.91
CA GLY A 391 -20.31 3.18 4.58
C GLY A 391 -20.68 2.12 3.53
N LYS A 392 -20.11 2.26 2.33
CA LYS A 392 -20.09 1.22 1.29
C LYS A 392 -18.66 0.99 0.83
N TYR A 393 -18.25 -0.27 0.72
CA TYR A 393 -16.96 -0.66 0.17
C TYR A 393 -16.94 -0.48 -1.35
N MET A 394 -15.90 0.17 -1.88
CA MET A 394 -15.68 0.29 -3.32
C MET A 394 -14.79 -0.85 -3.83
N ALA A 395 -13.74 -1.17 -3.08
CA ALA A 395 -12.86 -2.31 -3.27
C ALA A 395 -12.36 -2.82 -1.91
N VAL A 396 -11.98 -4.09 -1.84
CA VAL A 396 -11.28 -4.70 -0.71
C VAL A 396 -10.15 -5.56 -1.27
N CYS A 397 -8.94 -5.38 -0.75
CA CYS A 397 -7.81 -6.28 -0.97
C CYS A 397 -7.42 -6.94 0.36
N LEU A 398 -7.20 -8.25 0.36
CA LEU A 398 -6.72 -9.01 1.51
C LEU A 398 -5.32 -9.55 1.23
N LEU A 399 -4.32 -8.99 1.92
CA LEU A 399 -2.92 -9.38 1.79
C LEU A 399 -2.57 -10.38 2.90
N TYR A 400 -2.58 -11.66 2.57
CA TYR A 400 -2.22 -12.74 3.49
C TYR A 400 -0.71 -13.00 3.45
N ARG A 401 -0.13 -13.31 4.61
CA ARG A 401 1.27 -13.70 4.76
C ARG A 401 1.38 -14.94 5.65
N GLY A 402 2.17 -15.92 5.24
CA GLY A 402 2.42 -17.14 6.01
C GLY A 402 1.88 -18.42 5.34
N ASP A 403 1.67 -19.46 6.14
CA ASP A 403 1.12 -20.76 5.71
C ASP A 403 -0.40 -20.66 5.54
N VAL A 404 -0.83 -20.10 4.41
CA VAL A 404 -2.23 -19.74 4.14
C VAL A 404 -2.74 -20.44 2.88
N VAL A 405 -3.58 -21.45 3.06
CA VAL A 405 -4.14 -22.24 1.95
C VAL A 405 -5.21 -21.43 1.19
N PRO A 406 -5.09 -21.20 -0.13
CA PRO A 406 -6.05 -20.39 -0.89
C PRO A 406 -7.50 -20.92 -0.85
N LYS A 407 -7.69 -22.24 -0.69
CA LYS A 407 -9.01 -22.86 -0.47
C LYS A 407 -9.75 -22.18 0.70
N ASP A 408 -9.05 -21.99 1.81
CA ASP A 408 -9.64 -21.57 3.08
C ASP A 408 -9.76 -20.04 3.15
N VAL A 409 -8.89 -19.30 2.44
CA VAL A 409 -9.10 -17.88 2.10
C VAL A 409 -10.40 -17.68 1.34
N ASN A 410 -10.64 -18.45 0.26
CA ASN A 410 -11.87 -18.30 -0.53
C ASN A 410 -13.13 -18.68 0.28
N ALA A 411 -13.04 -19.68 1.16
CA ALA A 411 -14.12 -20.01 2.10
C ALA A 411 -14.40 -18.87 3.09
N SER A 412 -13.34 -18.28 3.65
CA SER A 412 -13.43 -17.14 4.58
C SER A 412 -14.04 -15.91 3.89
N ILE A 413 -13.57 -15.57 2.68
CA ILE A 413 -14.15 -14.48 1.86
C ILE A 413 -15.63 -14.76 1.53
N ALA A 414 -16.03 -16.01 1.29
CA ALA A 414 -17.43 -16.35 1.06
C ALA A 414 -18.29 -16.15 2.34
N ALA A 415 -17.79 -16.55 3.51
CA ALA A 415 -18.46 -16.33 4.80
C ALA A 415 -18.51 -14.84 5.21
N ILE A 416 -17.52 -14.04 4.82
CA ILE A 416 -17.54 -12.58 4.97
C ILE A 416 -18.60 -11.96 4.04
N LYS A 417 -18.69 -12.39 2.77
CA LYS A 417 -19.67 -11.87 1.79
C LYS A 417 -21.14 -12.12 2.15
N THR A 418 -21.44 -13.04 3.07
CA THR A 418 -22.82 -13.23 3.57
C THR A 418 -23.16 -12.36 4.79
N LYS A 419 -22.19 -11.67 5.40
CA LYS A 419 -22.46 -10.73 6.52
C LYS A 419 -23.12 -9.45 6.00
N ARG A 420 -24.32 -9.16 6.51
CA ARG A 420 -25.10 -7.94 6.17
C ARG A 420 -24.41 -6.60 6.53
N SER A 421 -23.35 -6.64 7.35
CA SER A 421 -22.53 -5.48 7.72
C SER A 421 -21.57 -5.00 6.63
N ILE A 422 -21.42 -5.76 5.53
CA ILE A 422 -20.48 -5.45 4.45
C ILE A 422 -21.26 -5.19 3.17
N GLN A 423 -21.50 -3.90 2.90
CA GLN A 423 -22.22 -3.43 1.72
C GLN A 423 -21.23 -2.91 0.67
N PHE A 424 -21.35 -3.38 -0.57
CA PHE A 424 -20.57 -2.87 -1.69
C PHE A 424 -21.33 -1.81 -2.47
N VAL A 425 -20.59 -1.00 -3.24
CA VAL A 425 -21.15 -0.12 -4.26
C VAL A 425 -21.67 -0.93 -5.46
N ASP A 426 -22.85 -0.53 -5.91
CA ASP A 426 -23.71 -1.26 -6.86
C ASP A 426 -23.05 -1.45 -8.25
N TRP A 427 -22.04 -0.63 -8.57
CA TRP A 427 -21.29 -0.64 -9.82
C TRP A 427 -19.98 -1.47 -9.76
N CYS A 428 -19.58 -2.02 -8.61
CA CYS A 428 -18.38 -2.84 -8.48
C CYS A 428 -18.74 -4.35 -8.42
N PRO A 429 -18.61 -5.10 -9.53
CA PRO A 429 -19.06 -6.50 -9.59
C PRO A 429 -18.16 -7.50 -8.85
N THR A 430 -16.94 -7.10 -8.46
CA THR A 430 -15.91 -7.99 -7.88
C THR A 430 -15.23 -7.34 -6.68
N GLY A 431 -15.97 -7.18 -5.59
CA GLY A 431 -15.54 -6.39 -4.42
C GLY A 431 -14.33 -6.90 -3.63
N PHE A 432 -13.88 -8.14 -3.82
CA PHE A 432 -12.74 -8.72 -3.09
C PHE A 432 -11.65 -9.23 -4.04
N LYS A 433 -10.43 -8.73 -3.85
CA LYS A 433 -9.17 -9.30 -4.35
C LYS A 433 -8.36 -9.83 -3.15
N TYR A 434 -7.48 -10.80 -3.37
CA TYR A 434 -6.54 -11.27 -2.36
C TYR A 434 -5.21 -11.63 -3.00
N SER A 435 -4.12 -11.51 -2.23
CA SER A 435 -2.82 -12.09 -2.54
C SER A 435 -2.31 -12.85 -1.32
N SER A 436 -1.45 -13.84 -1.53
CA SER A 436 -0.87 -14.67 -0.49
C SER A 436 0.64 -14.76 -0.70
N THR A 437 1.40 -14.16 0.21
CA THR A 437 2.86 -14.28 0.27
C THR A 437 3.21 -15.46 1.17
N GLY A 438 3.90 -16.46 0.64
CA GLY A 438 4.29 -17.65 1.41
C GLY A 438 5.26 -17.30 2.54
N ALA A 439 5.27 -18.12 3.60
CA ALA A 439 6.43 -18.18 4.49
C ALA A 439 7.62 -18.84 3.77
N LYS A 440 8.83 -18.37 4.07
CA LYS A 440 10.09 -19.10 3.82
C LYS A 440 10.55 -19.74 5.12
#